data_AF-A0A4U5PE20-F1
#
_entry.id   AF-A0A4U5PE20-F1
#
_cell.length_a   1.000
_cell.length_b   1.000
_cell.length_c   1.000
_cell.angle_alpha   90.00
_cell.angle_beta   90.00
_cell.angle_gamma   90.00
#
_symmetry.space_group_name_H-M   'P 1'
#
loop_
_entity.id
_entity.type
_entity.pdbx_description
1 polymer ?
#
loop_
_entity_poly.entity_id
_entity_poly.type
_entity_poly.pdbx_seq_one_letter_code
_entity_poly.pdbx_strand_id
1 'polypeptide(L)'
;MTAVLDCVGILKICSYEARSRKVNKNASNCSVRLVFRAYIPSSTPGGPDTIVQSQSEPIKCVQTMGTPEISKVSLKHANANGGEELFILGRNFDTRDTVVVFREYKEDGKLAWSAEAEIEKPYLSVCHIVCIVPKYHNPARGATVSITVMCGKKSSHPLSFQLTANPEDDDWRPPESPKHFAETKFEVPGFERYDTVSGYPSSYSGYGSGVPTPHSSTDSIRYLLDDEAPTHYGKRMKLGDDGSSYF
;
A
#
# COMPACT_ATOMS: atom_id res chain seq x y z
N MET A 1 18.61 41.04 -25.57
CA MET A 1 18.26 40.95 -24.13
C MET A 1 17.73 39.56 -23.86
N THR A 2 18.34 38.81 -22.95
CA THR A 2 17.93 37.44 -22.59
C THR A 2 17.75 37.39 -21.08
N ALA A 3 16.67 36.77 -20.61
CA ALA A 3 16.39 36.56 -19.19
C ALA A 3 15.99 35.10 -18.96
N VAL A 4 16.47 34.52 -17.86
CA VAL A 4 16.04 33.19 -17.37
C VAL A 4 15.00 33.42 -16.29
N LEU A 5 13.89 32.69 -16.34
CA LEU A 5 12.79 32.81 -15.38
C LEU A 5 12.74 31.57 -14.48
N ASP A 6 13.36 31.68 -13.31
CA ASP A 6 13.40 30.65 -12.26
C ASP A 6 12.49 30.98 -11.06
N CYS A 7 11.83 32.14 -11.09
CA CYS A 7 11.04 32.70 -9.99
C CYS A 7 9.52 32.70 -10.23
N VAL A 8 9.02 31.89 -11.17
CA VAL A 8 7.59 31.85 -11.55
C VAL A 8 6.96 30.51 -11.16
N GLY A 9 5.90 30.56 -10.36
CA GLY A 9 5.09 29.40 -9.96
C GLY A 9 3.67 29.45 -10.54
N ILE A 10 3.04 28.27 -10.67
CA ILE A 10 1.63 28.15 -11.10
C ILE A 10 0.77 27.83 -9.88
N LEU A 11 -0.14 28.74 -9.52
CA LEU A 11 -1.07 28.55 -8.41
C LEU A 11 -2.38 27.91 -8.90
N LYS A 12 -2.76 26.76 -8.33
CA LYS A 12 -4.07 26.15 -8.56
C LYS A 12 -5.13 26.83 -7.68
N ILE A 13 -6.11 27.46 -8.31
CA ILE A 13 -7.27 28.06 -7.63
C ILE A 13 -8.32 26.98 -7.39
N CYS A 14 -8.91 26.96 -6.20
CA CYS A 14 -10.02 26.05 -5.88
C CYS A 14 -11.25 26.38 -6.74
N SER A 15 -11.94 25.36 -7.24
CA SER A 15 -13.11 25.54 -8.12
C SER A 15 -14.21 26.39 -7.50
N TYR A 16 -14.35 26.40 -6.17
CA TYR A 16 -15.29 27.29 -5.47
C TYR A 16 -14.92 28.77 -5.62
N GLU A 17 -13.64 29.13 -5.47
CA GLU A 17 -13.17 30.51 -5.64
C GLU A 17 -13.21 30.97 -7.10
N ALA A 18 -13.02 30.06 -8.06
CA ALA A 18 -13.08 30.38 -9.49
C ALA A 18 -14.48 30.87 -9.92
N ARG A 19 -15.55 30.31 -9.32
CA ARG A 19 -16.95 30.73 -9.58
C ARG A 19 -17.22 32.17 -9.15
N SER A 20 -16.59 32.62 -8.06
CA SER A 20 -16.74 33.99 -7.56
C SER A 20 -16.04 35.03 -8.44
N ARG A 21 -15.02 34.64 -9.21
CA ARG A 21 -14.21 35.57 -10.03
C ARG A 21 -14.78 35.88 -11.41
N LYS A 22 -16.02 35.46 -11.72
CA LYS A 22 -16.64 35.56 -13.07
C LYS A 22 -15.73 35.00 -14.19
N VAL A 23 -14.82 34.08 -13.86
CA VAL A 23 -13.98 33.40 -14.85
C VAL A 23 -14.87 32.43 -15.62
N ASN A 24 -14.73 32.43 -16.94
CA ASN A 24 -15.55 31.65 -17.86
C ASN A 24 -15.80 30.22 -17.35
N LYS A 25 -17.07 29.82 -17.30
CA LYS A 25 -17.58 28.60 -16.64
C LYS A 25 -17.13 27.27 -17.26
N ASN A 26 -16.23 27.29 -18.25
CA ASN A 26 -15.84 26.12 -19.06
C ASN A 26 -14.50 25.49 -18.65
N ALA A 27 -13.95 25.83 -17.47
CA ALA A 27 -12.59 25.44 -17.12
C ALA A 27 -12.51 24.09 -16.35
N SER A 28 -12.76 22.99 -17.05
CA SER A 28 -12.07 21.71 -16.75
C SER A 28 -10.66 21.67 -17.36
N ASN A 29 -10.21 22.79 -17.93
CA ASN A 29 -8.94 22.92 -18.61
C ASN A 29 -7.81 23.06 -17.58
N CYS A 30 -7.19 21.93 -17.23
CA CYS A 30 -5.92 21.89 -16.50
C CYS A 30 -4.74 22.27 -17.41
N SER A 31 -4.92 23.19 -18.36
CA SER A 31 -3.87 23.63 -19.29
C SER A 31 -3.76 25.15 -19.30
N VAL A 32 -2.54 25.66 -19.09
CA VAL A 32 -2.24 27.09 -19.01
C VAL A 32 -1.08 27.43 -19.95
N ARG A 33 -0.84 28.72 -20.19
CA ARG A 33 0.34 29.23 -20.91
C ARG A 33 0.96 30.36 -20.11
N LEU A 34 2.28 30.47 -20.18
CA LEU A 34 2.97 31.69 -19.73
C LEU A 34 2.85 32.74 -20.82
N VAL A 35 2.51 33.97 -20.44
CA VAL A 35 2.43 35.11 -21.35
C VAL A 35 3.53 36.09 -20.99
N PHE A 36 4.40 36.39 -21.97
CA PHE A 36 5.50 37.33 -21.84
C PHE A 36 5.10 38.64 -22.51
N ARG A 37 5.21 39.76 -21.79
CA ARG A 37 4.99 41.11 -22.33
C ARG A 37 6.22 41.97 -22.08
N ALA A 38 6.73 42.60 -23.13
CA ALA A 38 7.78 43.61 -23.06
C ALA A 38 7.19 44.96 -23.48
N TYR A 39 7.43 45.98 -22.67
CA TYR A 39 7.07 47.36 -22.95
C TYR A 39 8.32 48.08 -23.47
N ILE A 40 8.25 48.56 -24.70
CA ILE A 40 9.34 49.29 -25.35
C ILE A 40 8.92 50.76 -25.36
N PRO A 41 9.60 51.62 -24.56
CA PRO A 41 9.28 53.04 -24.51
C PRO A 41 9.34 53.69 -25.89
N SER A 42 8.40 54.59 -26.17
CA SER A 42 8.41 55.35 -27.42
C SER A 42 9.66 56.22 -27.52
N SER A 43 10.28 56.28 -28.71
CA SER A 43 11.36 57.22 -29.00
C SER A 43 10.87 58.68 -29.09
N THR A 44 9.55 58.88 -29.20
CA THR A 44 8.94 60.21 -29.25
C THR A 44 8.44 60.61 -27.85
N PRO A 45 8.79 61.79 -27.33
CA PRO A 45 8.28 62.28 -26.05
C PRO A 45 6.75 62.33 -26.06
N GLY A 46 6.10 61.59 -25.16
CA GLY A 46 4.64 61.49 -25.06
C GLY A 46 3.96 60.49 -26.00
N GLY A 47 4.73 59.72 -26.78
CA GLY A 47 4.19 58.63 -27.60
C GLY A 47 3.84 57.39 -26.77
N PRO A 48 2.90 56.55 -27.22
CA PRO A 48 2.54 55.31 -26.51
C PRO A 48 3.68 54.28 -26.58
N ASP A 49 3.86 53.53 -25.49
CA ASP A 49 4.80 52.42 -25.45
C ASP A 49 4.38 51.31 -26.42
N THR A 50 5.35 50.72 -27.11
CA THR A 50 5.11 49.54 -27.95
C THR A 50 5.11 48.29 -27.08
N ILE A 51 4.03 47.51 -27.13
CA ILE A 51 3.91 46.27 -26.37
C ILE A 51 4.18 45.09 -27.30
N VAL A 52 5.21 44.29 -26.99
CA VAL A 52 5.47 43.02 -27.66
C VAL A 52 5.02 41.89 -26.74
N GLN A 53 4.16 41.00 -27.24
CA GLN A 53 3.65 39.85 -26.49
C GLN A 53 4.03 38.53 -27.18
N SER A 54 4.44 37.55 -26.38
CA SER A 54 4.62 36.16 -26.80
C SER A 54 4.03 35.21 -25.76
N GLN A 55 3.75 33.96 -26.13
CA GLN A 55 3.21 32.94 -25.24
C GLN A 55 4.01 31.65 -25.32
N SER A 56 4.09 30.91 -24.21
CA SER A 56 4.69 29.56 -24.19
C SER A 56 3.79 28.53 -24.87
N GLU A 57 4.33 27.34 -25.10
CA GLU A 57 3.54 26.13 -25.32
C GLU A 57 2.58 25.85 -24.14
N PRO A 58 1.47 25.12 -24.35
CA PRO A 58 0.56 24.74 -23.27
C PRO A 58 1.27 23.89 -22.22
N ILE A 59 1.15 24.32 -20.97
CA ILE A 59 1.59 23.58 -19.79
C ILE A 59 0.39 22.84 -19.25
N LYS A 60 0.48 21.51 -19.14
CA LYS A 60 -0.56 20.69 -18.49
C LYS A 60 -0.33 20.67 -16.98
N CYS A 61 -1.20 21.33 -16.24
CA CYS A 61 -1.23 21.38 -14.78
C CYS A 61 -2.07 20.24 -14.19
N VAL A 62 -1.74 19.00 -14.59
CA VAL A 62 -2.37 17.80 -14.03
C VAL A 62 -1.41 17.14 -13.05
N GLN A 63 -1.94 16.63 -11.94
CA GLN A 63 -1.17 15.74 -11.10
C GLN A 63 -0.98 14.44 -11.87
N THR A 64 0.24 14.15 -12.29
CA THR A 64 0.56 12.84 -12.88
C THR A 64 0.61 11.83 -11.74
N MET A 65 -0.12 10.72 -11.91
CA MET A 65 -0.04 9.62 -10.96
C MET A 65 1.41 9.11 -10.91
N GLY A 66 1.91 8.86 -9.70
CA GLY A 66 3.27 8.36 -9.49
C GLY A 66 3.48 6.94 -10.03
N THR A 67 4.60 6.33 -9.66
CA THR A 67 4.77 4.87 -9.81
C THR A 67 3.88 4.18 -8.77
N PRO A 68 3.18 3.08 -9.11
CA PRO A 68 2.41 2.32 -8.13
C PRO A 68 3.32 1.80 -7.02
N GLU A 69 2.81 1.78 -5.79
CA GLU A 69 3.58 1.38 -4.62
C GLU A 69 2.72 0.50 -3.73
N ILE A 70 3.25 -0.66 -3.35
CA ILE A 70 2.63 -1.55 -2.37
C ILE A 70 3.16 -1.16 -0.99
N SER A 71 2.28 -0.77 -0.07
CA SER A 71 2.63 -0.44 1.31
C SER A 71 2.40 -1.61 2.26
N LYS A 72 1.31 -2.36 2.08
CA LYS A 72 0.96 -3.51 2.93
C LYS A 72 0.07 -4.49 2.18
N VAL A 73 0.13 -5.76 2.59
CA VAL A 73 -0.77 -6.82 2.13
C VAL A 73 -1.43 -7.50 3.32
N SER A 74 -2.66 -8.00 3.17
CA SER A 74 -3.37 -8.74 4.23
C SER A 74 -2.72 -10.07 4.54
N LEU A 75 -2.35 -10.82 3.48
CA LEU A 75 -1.74 -12.15 3.58
C LEU A 75 -0.25 -12.04 3.22
N LYS A 76 0.59 -12.78 3.94
CA LYS A 76 2.01 -12.97 3.59
C LYS A 76 2.25 -14.33 2.91
N HIS A 77 1.30 -15.23 3.06
CA HIS A 77 1.29 -16.55 2.47
C HIS A 77 -0.14 -16.92 2.06
N ALA A 78 -0.28 -17.84 1.11
CA ALA A 78 -1.55 -18.45 0.73
C ALA A 78 -1.31 -19.88 0.23
N ASN A 79 -2.37 -20.68 0.19
CA ASN A 79 -2.36 -22.01 -0.40
C ASN A 79 -2.01 -21.92 -1.89
N ALA A 80 -1.13 -22.80 -2.34
CA ALA A 80 -0.72 -22.88 -3.74
C ALA A 80 -1.88 -23.27 -4.69
N ASN A 81 -2.99 -23.82 -4.17
CA ASN A 81 -4.22 -23.99 -4.93
C ASN A 81 -4.92 -22.66 -5.29
N GLY A 82 -4.55 -21.55 -4.66
CA GLY A 82 -5.13 -20.22 -4.89
C GLY A 82 -6.56 -20.10 -4.36
N GLY A 83 -7.27 -19.06 -4.82
CA GLY A 83 -8.67 -18.81 -4.46
C GLY A 83 -8.87 -17.97 -3.19
N GLU A 84 -7.80 -17.71 -2.44
CA GLU A 84 -7.83 -16.82 -1.29
C GLU A 84 -7.88 -15.35 -1.72
N GLU A 85 -8.62 -14.54 -0.95
CA GLU A 85 -8.76 -13.11 -1.19
C GLU A 85 -7.57 -12.34 -0.58
N LEU A 86 -6.89 -11.56 -1.41
CA LEU A 86 -5.72 -10.76 -1.05
C LEU A 86 -6.06 -9.26 -1.14
N PHE A 87 -5.87 -8.56 -0.02
CA PHE A 87 -6.01 -7.12 0.08
C PHE A 87 -4.63 -6.48 -0.03
N ILE A 88 -4.46 -5.61 -1.01
CA ILE A 88 -3.23 -4.86 -1.24
C ILE A 88 -3.52 -3.39 -0.95
N LEU A 89 -2.83 -2.82 0.02
CA LEU A 89 -2.87 -1.40 0.37
C LEU A 89 -1.63 -0.70 -0.17
N GLY A 90 -1.82 0.48 -0.74
CA GLY A 90 -0.75 1.19 -1.40
C GLY A 90 -1.14 2.57 -1.92
N ARG A 91 -0.43 3.01 -2.95
CA ARG A 91 -0.63 4.33 -3.58
C ARG A 91 -0.43 4.25 -5.08
N ASN A 92 -1.03 5.20 -5.78
CA ASN A 92 -0.91 5.38 -7.22
C ASN A 92 -1.41 4.18 -8.05
N PHE A 93 -2.39 3.44 -7.56
CA PHE A 93 -3.05 2.42 -8.37
C PHE A 93 -3.98 3.08 -9.39
N ASP A 94 -3.86 2.69 -10.66
CA ASP A 94 -4.75 3.18 -11.71
C ASP A 94 -6.10 2.45 -11.61
N THR A 95 -7.21 3.16 -11.69
CA THR A 95 -8.55 2.53 -11.61
C THR A 95 -9.00 1.91 -12.94
N ARG A 96 -8.23 2.11 -14.02
CA ARG A 96 -8.57 1.62 -15.37
C ARG A 96 -7.67 0.47 -15.80
N ASP A 97 -6.35 0.67 -15.71
CA ASP A 97 -5.35 -0.23 -16.29
C ASP A 97 -4.39 -0.80 -15.23
N THR A 98 -4.95 -1.38 -14.15
CA THR A 98 -4.17 -2.05 -13.09
C THR A 98 -4.25 -3.56 -13.21
N VAL A 99 -3.09 -4.23 -13.10
CA VAL A 99 -2.94 -5.68 -13.07
C VAL A 99 -2.04 -6.06 -11.90
N VAL A 100 -2.41 -7.09 -11.14
CA VAL A 100 -1.57 -7.66 -10.09
C VAL A 100 -0.95 -8.95 -10.63
N VAL A 101 0.37 -9.04 -10.64
CA VAL A 101 1.09 -10.19 -11.20
C VAL A 101 1.93 -10.88 -10.15
N PHE A 102 1.78 -12.19 -10.08
CA PHE A 102 2.59 -13.11 -9.28
C PHE A 102 3.67 -13.70 -10.19
N ARG A 103 4.93 -13.65 -9.79
CA ARG A 103 6.06 -14.20 -10.56
C ARG A 103 7.01 -15.01 -9.70
N GLU A 104 7.35 -16.19 -10.19
CA GLU A 104 8.43 -17.00 -9.65
C GLU A 104 9.66 -16.87 -10.56
N TYR A 105 10.83 -16.68 -9.95
CA TYR A 105 12.10 -16.67 -10.65
C TYR A 105 12.93 -17.87 -10.19
N LYS A 106 13.62 -18.51 -11.14
CA LYS A 106 14.64 -19.53 -10.84
C LYS A 106 15.88 -18.86 -10.26
N GLU A 107 16.78 -19.66 -9.69
CA GLU A 107 18.08 -19.21 -9.18
C GLU A 107 18.94 -18.51 -10.25
N ASP A 108 18.77 -18.88 -11.53
CA ASP A 108 19.44 -18.25 -12.67
C ASP A 108 18.78 -16.92 -13.11
N GLY A 109 17.77 -16.44 -12.38
CA GLY A 109 17.03 -15.22 -12.67
C GLY A 109 16.02 -15.34 -13.80
N LYS A 110 15.85 -16.52 -14.41
CA LYS A 110 14.83 -16.72 -15.45
C LYS A 110 13.44 -16.85 -14.82
N LEU A 111 12.45 -16.28 -15.50
CA LEU A 111 11.04 -16.41 -15.11
C LEU A 111 10.64 -17.89 -15.17
N ALA A 112 10.31 -18.48 -14.02
CA ALA A 112 9.83 -19.85 -13.91
C ALA A 112 8.32 -19.91 -14.15
N TRP A 113 7.59 -18.95 -13.59
CA TRP A 113 6.13 -18.89 -13.64
C TRP A 113 5.65 -17.45 -13.49
N SER A 114 4.52 -17.13 -14.12
CA SER A 114 3.82 -15.86 -13.99
C SER A 114 2.32 -16.09 -14.09
N ALA A 115 1.55 -15.46 -13.22
CA ALA A 115 0.10 -15.45 -13.30
C ALA A 115 -0.45 -14.08 -12.91
N GLU A 116 -1.51 -13.66 -13.59
CA GLU A 116 -2.27 -12.47 -13.24
C GLU A 116 -3.34 -12.85 -12.23
N ALA A 117 -3.46 -12.07 -11.16
CA ALA A 117 -4.52 -12.23 -10.18
C ALA A 117 -5.81 -11.58 -10.69
N GLU A 118 -6.94 -12.21 -10.40
CA GLU A 118 -8.24 -11.66 -10.75
C GLU A 118 -8.58 -10.52 -9.77
N ILE A 119 -8.72 -9.29 -10.29
CA ILE A 119 -9.04 -8.11 -9.48
C ILE A 119 -10.55 -7.93 -9.39
N GLU A 120 -11.03 -7.73 -8.17
CA GLU A 120 -12.40 -7.30 -7.92
C GLU A 120 -12.54 -5.81 -8.22
N LYS A 121 -12.94 -5.49 -9.47
CA LYS A 121 -13.11 -4.11 -9.95
C LYS A 121 -13.90 -3.18 -9.03
N PRO A 122 -14.96 -3.62 -8.31
CA PRO A 122 -15.68 -2.77 -7.35
C PRO A 122 -14.81 -2.27 -6.19
N TYR A 123 -13.77 -3.02 -5.83
CA TYR A 123 -12.84 -2.72 -4.74
C TYR A 123 -11.46 -2.29 -5.25
N LEU A 124 -11.38 -1.83 -6.50
CA LEU A 124 -10.19 -1.19 -7.05
C LEU A 124 -10.26 0.33 -6.81
N SER A 125 -9.31 0.84 -6.03
CA SER A 125 -9.16 2.26 -5.73
C SER A 125 -7.70 2.69 -5.92
N VAL A 126 -7.46 4.00 -5.86
CA VAL A 126 -6.11 4.60 -5.95
C VAL A 126 -5.17 4.11 -4.84
N CYS A 127 -5.72 3.63 -3.72
CA CYS A 127 -4.96 3.20 -2.55
C CYS A 127 -5.18 1.75 -2.11
N HIS A 128 -6.12 1.02 -2.72
CA HIS A 128 -6.36 -0.38 -2.35
C HIS A 128 -6.81 -1.21 -3.56
N ILE A 129 -6.47 -2.50 -3.52
CA ILE A 129 -6.87 -3.52 -4.48
C ILE A 129 -7.32 -4.73 -3.68
N VAL A 130 -8.43 -5.33 -4.09
CA VAL A 130 -8.83 -6.67 -3.67
C VAL A 130 -8.70 -7.59 -4.87
N CYS A 131 -7.97 -8.68 -4.73
CA CYS A 131 -7.76 -9.65 -5.80
C CYS A 131 -7.69 -11.08 -5.28
N ILE A 132 -8.00 -12.05 -6.14
CA ILE A 132 -7.92 -13.47 -5.83
C ILE A 132 -6.53 -14.01 -6.15
N VAL A 133 -5.91 -14.69 -5.20
CA VAL A 133 -4.60 -15.34 -5.38
C VAL A 133 -4.71 -16.39 -6.49
N PRO A 134 -3.90 -16.32 -7.56
CA PRO A 134 -3.96 -17.27 -8.66
C PRO A 134 -3.43 -18.65 -8.25
N LYS A 135 -3.97 -19.70 -8.87
CA LYS A 135 -3.49 -21.07 -8.68
C LYS A 135 -2.06 -21.22 -9.19
N TYR A 136 -1.18 -21.77 -8.36
CA TYR A 136 0.20 -22.07 -8.69
C TYR A 136 0.31 -23.30 -9.60
N HIS A 137 1.34 -23.36 -10.45
CA HIS A 137 1.53 -24.48 -11.39
C HIS A 137 1.86 -25.81 -10.69
N ASN A 138 2.51 -25.77 -9.52
CA ASN A 138 2.85 -26.96 -8.73
C ASN A 138 2.35 -26.85 -7.28
N PRO A 139 1.05 -27.06 -7.03
CA PRO A 139 0.45 -26.85 -5.72
C PRO A 139 0.97 -27.79 -4.63
N ALA A 140 1.54 -28.95 -4.99
CA ALA A 140 2.09 -29.90 -4.03
C ALA A 140 3.42 -29.44 -3.39
N ARG A 141 4.13 -28.49 -4.00
CA ARG A 141 5.42 -28.00 -3.50
C ARG A 141 5.34 -26.60 -2.90
N GLY A 142 4.52 -25.73 -3.49
CA GLY A 142 4.56 -24.30 -3.19
C GLY A 142 5.85 -23.63 -3.66
N ALA A 143 5.96 -22.31 -3.46
CA ALA A 143 7.14 -21.52 -3.81
C ALA A 143 7.10 -20.11 -3.20
N THR A 144 8.26 -19.46 -3.11
CA THR A 144 8.35 -18.01 -2.90
C THR A 144 8.15 -17.29 -4.22
N VAL A 145 7.17 -16.40 -4.29
CA VAL A 145 6.83 -15.61 -5.47
C VAL A 145 6.91 -14.12 -5.18
N SER A 146 7.05 -13.33 -6.23
CA SER A 146 7.03 -11.87 -6.17
C SER A 146 5.70 -11.35 -6.67
N ILE A 147 5.07 -10.48 -5.89
CA ILE A 147 3.87 -9.73 -6.25
C ILE A 147 4.29 -8.37 -6.77
N THR A 148 3.78 -7.99 -7.93
CA THR A 148 3.98 -6.66 -8.50
C THR A 148 2.65 -6.10 -8.97
N VAL A 149 2.37 -4.83 -8.65
CA VAL A 149 1.24 -4.09 -9.22
C VAL A 149 1.74 -3.34 -10.45
N MET A 150 1.12 -3.59 -11.60
CA MET A 150 1.40 -2.90 -12.86
C MET A 150 0.26 -1.94 -13.18
N CYS A 151 0.59 -0.68 -13.42
CA CYS A 151 -0.34 0.35 -13.86
C CYS A 151 0.15 0.89 -15.21
N GLY A 152 -0.44 0.40 -16.31
CA GLY A 152 0.01 0.68 -17.67
C GLY A 152 1.50 0.30 -17.88
N LYS A 153 2.37 1.30 -18.00
CA LYS A 153 3.83 1.11 -18.20
C LYS A 153 4.65 1.14 -16.91
N LYS A 154 4.04 1.42 -15.76
CA LYS A 154 4.73 1.56 -14.48
C LYS A 154 4.47 0.33 -13.62
N SER A 155 5.48 -0.15 -12.92
CA SER A 155 5.36 -1.28 -12.00
C SER A 155 5.84 -0.90 -10.61
N SER A 156 5.22 -1.49 -9.59
CA SER A 156 5.66 -1.34 -8.20
C SER A 156 6.97 -2.07 -7.96
N HIS A 157 7.58 -1.80 -6.79
CA HIS A 157 8.63 -2.69 -6.29
C HIS A 157 8.04 -4.10 -6.04
N PRO A 158 8.77 -5.19 -6.36
CA PRO A 158 8.31 -6.54 -6.11
C PRO A 158 8.23 -6.81 -4.60
N LEU A 159 7.12 -7.39 -4.16
CA LEU A 159 6.90 -7.83 -2.79
C LEU A 159 7.01 -9.36 -2.70
N SER A 160 7.81 -9.88 -1.79
CA SER A 160 7.91 -11.33 -1.57
C SER A 160 6.64 -11.89 -0.90
N PHE A 161 6.13 -13.01 -1.40
CA PHE A 161 4.93 -13.70 -0.95
C PHE A 161 5.13 -15.22 -1.02
N GLN A 162 4.59 -15.96 -0.06
CA GLN A 162 4.80 -17.41 0.03
C GLN A 162 3.57 -18.20 -0.41
N LEU A 163 3.71 -19.09 -1.39
CA LEU A 163 2.69 -20.07 -1.73
C LEU A 163 3.05 -21.38 -1.04
N THR A 164 2.19 -21.85 -0.14
CA THR A 164 2.42 -23.07 0.65
C THR A 164 1.66 -24.24 0.05
N ALA A 165 2.28 -25.43 0.06
CA ALA A 165 1.60 -26.66 -0.31
C ALA A 165 0.44 -26.96 0.63
N ASN A 166 -0.61 -27.59 0.10
CA ASN A 166 -1.71 -28.08 0.92
C ASN A 166 -1.31 -29.40 1.60
N PRO A 167 -1.35 -29.51 2.95
CA PRO A 167 -1.08 -30.77 3.63
C PRO A 167 -2.13 -31.86 3.36
N GLU A 168 -3.32 -31.51 2.85
CA GLU A 168 -4.33 -32.51 2.46
C GLU A 168 -3.96 -33.26 1.18
N ASP A 169 -3.10 -32.68 0.33
CA ASP A 169 -2.57 -33.31 -0.88
C ASP A 169 -1.31 -34.17 -0.58
N ASP A 170 -0.88 -34.25 0.69
CA ASP A 170 0.18 -35.15 1.14
C ASP A 170 -0.40 -36.56 1.32
N ASP A 171 -0.49 -37.29 0.21
CA ASP A 171 -0.99 -38.67 0.10
C ASP A 171 -0.22 -39.67 0.99
N TRP A 172 0.91 -39.27 1.59
CA TRP A 172 1.63 -40.10 2.54
C TRP A 172 1.14 -39.89 3.97
N ARG A 173 0.08 -40.61 4.34
CA ARG A 173 -0.24 -40.90 5.75
C ARG A 173 0.29 -42.27 6.12
N PRO A 174 1.00 -42.43 7.26
CA PRO A 174 1.25 -43.74 7.82
C PRO A 174 -0.08 -44.49 7.93
N PRO A 175 -0.15 -45.77 7.51
CA PRO A 175 -1.33 -46.60 7.75
C PRO A 175 -1.71 -46.47 9.23
N GLU A 176 -3.00 -46.24 9.52
CA GLU A 176 -3.61 -46.08 10.87
C GLU A 176 -3.78 -44.66 11.43
N SER A 177 -3.37 -43.59 10.73
CA SER A 177 -3.59 -42.22 11.23
C SER A 177 -5.08 -41.79 11.11
N PRO A 178 -5.80 -41.46 12.21
CA PRO A 178 -7.19 -41.05 12.15
C PRO A 178 -7.40 -39.76 11.33
N LYS A 179 -8.44 -39.72 10.49
CA LYS A 179 -8.72 -38.56 9.59
C LYS A 179 -9.21 -37.31 10.33
N HIS A 180 -9.70 -37.47 11.55
CA HIS A 180 -10.11 -36.39 12.44
C HIS A 180 -9.56 -36.70 13.83
N PHE A 181 -9.00 -35.70 14.50
CA PHE A 181 -8.83 -35.74 15.95
C PHE A 181 -10.23 -35.66 16.54
N ALA A 182 -10.94 -36.79 16.57
CA ALA A 182 -12.15 -36.87 17.39
C ALA A 182 -11.71 -36.48 18.80
N GLU A 183 -12.34 -35.46 19.38
CA GLU A 183 -12.26 -35.15 20.81
C GLU A 183 -12.76 -36.36 21.59
N THR A 184 -11.93 -37.38 21.65
CA THR A 184 -12.17 -38.56 22.44
C THR A 184 -11.80 -38.10 23.83
N LYS A 185 -12.81 -37.72 24.61
CA LYS A 185 -12.65 -37.50 26.05
C LYS A 185 -11.95 -38.73 26.61
N PHE A 186 -10.68 -38.57 26.96
CA PHE A 186 -9.91 -39.61 27.61
C PHE A 186 -10.47 -39.70 29.03
N GLU A 187 -11.48 -40.53 29.24
CA GLU A 187 -11.91 -40.90 30.58
C GLU A 187 -10.79 -41.73 31.20
N VAL A 188 -10.08 -41.12 32.14
CA VAL A 188 -9.05 -41.78 32.93
C VAL A 188 -9.75 -42.85 33.78
N PRO A 189 -9.44 -44.16 33.63
CA PRO A 189 -10.01 -45.17 34.52
C PRO A 189 -9.55 -44.89 35.96
N GLY A 190 -10.49 -44.95 36.91
CA GLY A 190 -10.21 -44.72 38.33
C GLY A 190 -9.10 -45.65 38.83
N PHE A 191 -8.03 -45.05 39.35
CA PHE A 191 -6.93 -45.78 39.97
C PHE A 191 -7.40 -46.32 41.34
N GLU A 192 -7.70 -47.62 41.42
CA GLU A 192 -7.84 -48.29 42.71
C GLU A 192 -6.47 -48.34 43.40
N ARG A 193 -6.41 -47.79 44.61
CA ARG A 193 -5.21 -47.85 45.46
C ARG A 193 -4.99 -49.29 45.92
N TYR A 194 -3.93 -49.93 45.43
CA TYR A 194 -3.40 -51.13 46.06
C TYR A 194 -2.44 -50.70 47.17
N ASP A 195 -2.71 -51.17 48.39
CA ASP A 195 -1.91 -50.91 49.57
C ASP A 195 -0.48 -51.44 49.42
N THR A 196 0.44 -50.66 49.99
CA THR A 196 1.89 -50.87 50.03
C THR A 196 2.27 -52.19 50.70
N VAL A 197 3.04 -53.03 50.00
CA VAL A 197 3.97 -54.00 50.62
C VAL A 197 5.33 -53.95 49.93
N SER A 198 6.29 -53.37 50.66
CA SER A 198 7.73 -53.63 50.74
C SER A 198 8.41 -54.52 49.68
N GLY A 199 9.46 -53.99 49.04
CA GLY A 199 10.58 -54.80 48.54
C GLY A 199 11.38 -54.21 47.36
N TYR A 200 12.62 -53.79 47.65
CA TYR A 200 13.79 -53.60 46.76
C TYR A 200 14.23 -52.17 46.36
N PRO A 201 15.56 -51.91 46.31
CA PRO A 201 16.12 -50.57 46.40
C PRO A 201 16.25 -49.89 45.04
N SER A 202 15.89 -48.61 45.01
CA SER A 202 16.03 -47.70 43.89
C SER A 202 17.47 -47.19 43.79
N SER A 203 18.17 -47.55 42.70
CA SER A 203 19.36 -46.85 42.22
C SER A 203 19.08 -46.34 40.80
N TYR A 204 18.73 -45.06 40.66
CA TYR A 204 19.27 -44.18 39.62
C TYR A 204 18.80 -42.75 39.90
N SER A 205 19.78 -41.91 40.24
CA SER A 205 19.72 -40.46 40.26
C SER A 205 19.72 -39.89 38.85
N GLY A 206 18.97 -38.80 38.61
CA GLY A 206 19.37 -37.82 37.59
C GLY A 206 18.26 -37.06 36.88
N TYR A 207 18.19 -35.76 37.19
CA TYR A 207 17.69 -34.63 36.38
C TYR A 207 16.17 -34.38 36.36
N GLY A 208 15.72 -33.61 37.36
CA GLY A 208 14.50 -32.82 37.28
C GLY A 208 14.75 -31.49 36.58
N SER A 209 13.98 -31.20 35.54
CA SER A 209 13.72 -29.85 35.04
C SER A 209 12.30 -29.47 35.43
N GLY A 210 12.19 -28.55 36.38
CA GLY A 210 10.92 -28.03 36.88
C GLY A 210 10.24 -27.14 35.84
N VAL A 211 8.96 -27.45 35.58
CA VAL A 211 7.99 -26.57 34.93
C VAL A 211 7.40 -25.66 36.01
N PRO A 212 7.40 -24.32 35.86
CA PRO A 212 6.69 -23.44 36.77
C PRO A 212 5.23 -23.23 36.31
N THR A 213 4.29 -23.48 37.23
CA THR A 213 2.88 -23.13 37.13
C THR A 213 2.63 -21.63 37.38
N PRO A 214 1.55 -21.04 36.83
CA PRO A 214 1.30 -19.60 36.90
C PRO A 214 0.60 -19.20 38.20
N HIS A 215 1.07 -18.13 38.84
CA HIS A 215 0.35 -17.44 39.90
C HIS A 215 -0.25 -16.14 39.38
N SER A 216 -1.52 -15.96 39.75
CA SER A 216 -2.34 -14.76 39.62
C SER A 216 -1.81 -13.60 40.46
N SER A 217 -1.64 -12.43 39.86
CA SER A 217 -1.69 -11.16 40.57
C SER A 217 -2.26 -10.09 39.65
N THR A 218 -3.43 -9.59 40.03
CA THR A 218 -3.99 -8.31 39.58
C THR A 218 -3.07 -7.17 40.00
N ASP A 219 -2.64 -6.34 39.05
CA ASP A 219 -2.34 -4.95 39.34
C ASP A 219 -2.57 -4.07 38.10
N SER A 220 -3.55 -3.19 38.26
CA SER A 220 -3.82 -2.01 37.45
C SER A 220 -2.63 -1.04 37.49
N ILE A 221 -2.32 -0.36 36.37
CA ILE A 221 -1.95 1.07 36.34
C ILE A 221 -1.80 1.61 34.89
N ARG A 222 -2.71 2.55 34.59
CA ARG A 222 -2.58 3.86 33.92
C ARG A 222 -2.12 3.97 32.45
N TYR A 223 -3.09 4.43 31.65
CA TYR A 223 -2.95 5.27 30.47
C TYR A 223 -2.08 6.51 30.74
N LEU A 224 -1.11 6.76 29.86
CA LEU A 224 -0.53 8.09 29.64
C LEU A 224 -0.80 8.47 28.18
N LEU A 225 -1.72 9.42 28.03
CA LEU A 225 -1.90 10.27 26.87
C LEU A 225 -0.86 11.38 26.98
N ASP A 226 0.01 11.51 25.99
CA ASP A 226 0.75 12.75 25.74
C ASP A 226 0.30 13.30 24.38
N ASP A 227 -0.61 14.26 24.50
CA ASP A 227 -0.94 15.29 23.51
C ASP A 227 0.24 16.25 23.40
N GLU A 228 0.82 16.43 22.21
CA GLU A 228 1.39 17.74 21.84
C GLU A 228 1.54 17.88 20.33
N ALA A 229 0.61 18.63 19.73
CA ALA A 229 0.70 19.14 18.37
C ALA A 229 1.15 20.61 18.40
N PRO A 230 2.20 21.02 17.67
CA PRO A 230 2.47 22.44 17.46
C PRO A 230 1.76 22.96 16.21
N THR A 231 0.73 23.76 16.44
CA THR A 231 0.10 24.64 15.45
C THR A 231 1.08 25.74 15.03
N HIS A 232 1.47 25.78 13.75
CA HIS A 232 2.03 26.98 13.13
C HIS A 232 1.31 27.29 11.81
N TYR A 233 0.17 27.98 11.95
CA TYR A 233 -0.41 28.74 10.84
C TYR A 233 0.50 29.91 10.50
N GLY A 234 1.22 29.80 9.38
CA GLY A 234 1.93 30.92 8.76
C GLY A 234 0.95 32.00 8.32
N LYS A 235 1.14 33.22 8.83
CA LYS A 235 0.39 34.44 8.50
C LYS A 235 0.38 34.69 6.99
N ARG A 236 -0.81 34.66 6.38
CA ARG A 236 -1.06 35.21 5.04
C ARG A 236 -1.08 36.75 5.15
N MET A 237 -0.02 37.41 4.69
CA MET A 237 -0.04 38.86 4.48
C MET A 237 -1.03 39.19 3.35
N LYS A 238 -2.00 40.03 3.66
CA LYS A 238 -2.98 40.57 2.72
C LYS A 238 -2.40 41.89 2.19
N LEU A 239 -1.82 41.87 0.99
CA LEU A 239 -1.47 43.08 0.25
C LEU A 239 -2.75 43.66 -0.38
N GLY A 240 -2.81 44.99 -0.35
CA GLY A 240 -4.00 45.81 -0.56
C GLY A 240 -4.75 45.57 -1.87
N ASP A 241 -6.05 45.83 -1.75
CA ASP A 241 -7.04 45.88 -2.81
C ASP A 241 -6.95 47.25 -3.47
N ASP A 242 -6.04 47.40 -4.43
CA ASP A 242 -6.01 48.58 -5.30
C ASP A 242 -6.65 48.20 -6.63
N GLY A 243 -7.96 48.45 -6.69
CA GLY A 243 -8.73 48.37 -7.91
C GLY A 243 -8.23 49.37 -8.95
N SER A 244 -7.72 48.84 -10.06
CA SER A 244 -7.79 49.53 -11.34
C SER A 244 -8.03 48.51 -12.45
N SER A 245 -9.30 48.39 -12.80
CA SER A 245 -9.80 47.77 -14.01
C SER A 245 -9.26 48.50 -15.25
N TYR A 246 -8.42 47.85 -16.04
CA TYR A 246 -8.30 48.12 -17.47
C TYR A 246 -8.11 46.79 -18.22
N PHE A 247 -8.80 46.71 -19.35
CA PHE A 247 -9.11 45.54 -20.18
C PHE A 247 -7.90 44.68 -20.60
#